data_AF-A0A5N5F6X8-F1
#
_entry.id   AF-A0A5N5F6X8-F1
#
_cell.length_a   1.000
_cell.length_b   1.000
_cell.length_c   1.000
_cell.angle_alpha   90.00
_cell.angle_beta   90.00
_cell.angle_gamma   90.00
#
_symmetry.space_group_name_H-M   'P 1'
#
loop_
_entity.id
_entity.type
_entity.pdbx_description
1 polymer ?
#
loop_
_entity_poly.entity_id
_entity_poly.type
_entity_poly.pdbx_seq_one_letter_code
_entity_poly.pdbx_strand_id
1 'polypeptide(L)' 'MHPRWRQRELQGFCGDHNIHVSAYSPLGGPGNSWESTLVVDSPTIRSIAHNRKATPAQVALRWELSKGSSMIV' A
#
# COMPACT_ATOMS: atom_id res chain seq x y z
N MET A 1 -3.36 3.64 -3.90
CA MET A 1 -3.97 2.67 -2.97
C MET A 1 -2.94 2.36 -1.88
N HIS A 2 -3.40 1.90 -0.72
CA HIS A 2 -2.55 1.49 0.39
C HIS A 2 -3.31 0.47 1.27
N PRO A 3 -2.68 -0.22 2.23
CA PRO A 3 -3.34 -1.25 3.05
C PRO A 3 -4.63 -0.81 3.77
N ARG A 4 -4.80 0.49 4.06
CA ARG A 4 -6.03 1.06 4.63
C ARG A 4 -7.07 1.49 3.60
N TRP A 5 -6.66 1.80 2.37
CA TRP A 5 -7.55 2.17 1.27
C TRP A 5 -7.29 1.26 0.07
N ARG A 6 -7.87 0.06 0.16
CA ARG A 6 -7.49 -1.09 -0.69
C ARG A 6 -8.11 -1.08 -2.08
N GLN A 7 -9.15 -0.29 -2.35
CA GLN A 7 -9.73 -0.13 -3.70
C GLN A 7 -10.04 -1.47 -4.42
N ARG A 8 -10.65 -2.45 -3.72
CA ARG A 8 -10.85 -3.81 -4.27
C ARG A 8 -11.75 -3.85 -5.50
N GLU A 9 -12.85 -3.10 -5.48
CA GLU A 9 -13.79 -3.03 -6.61
C GLU A 9 -13.14 -2.39 -7.84
N LEU A 10 -12.43 -1.27 -7.65
CA LEU A 10 -11.67 -0.63 -8.71
C LEU A 10 -10.60 -1.56 -9.29
N GLN A 11 -9.87 -2.30 -8.45
CA GLN A 11 -8.91 -3.30 -8.92
C GLN A 11 -9.56 -4.40 -9.75
N GLY A 12 -10.73 -4.90 -9.32
CA GLY A 12 -11.51 -5.89 -10.07
C GLY A 12 -11.92 -5.34 -11.44
N PHE A 13 -12.56 -4.18 -11.46
CA PHE A 13 -12.94 -3.50 -12.69
C PHE A 13 -11.74 -3.29 -13.63
N CYS A 14 -10.64 -2.73 -13.12
CA CYS A 14 -9.43 -2.53 -13.93
C CYS A 14 -8.87 -3.85 -14.48
N GLY A 15 -8.88 -4.91 -13.67
CA GLY A 15 -8.48 -6.26 -14.08
C GLY A 15 -9.34 -6.81 -15.22
N ASP A 16 -10.67 -6.73 -15.09
CA ASP A 16 -11.63 -7.20 -16.12
C ASP A 16 -11.49 -6.44 -17.45
N HIS A 17 -10.97 -5.20 -17.39
CA HIS A 17 -10.79 -4.33 -18.55
C HIS A 17 -9.34 -4.24 -19.05
N ASN A 18 -8.40 -5.07 -18.55
CA ASN A 18 -6.98 -5.01 -18.90
C ASN A 18 -6.32 -3.63 -18.65
N ILE A 19 -6.76 -2.94 -17.61
CA ILE A 19 -6.22 -1.64 -17.17
C ILE A 19 -5.25 -1.89 -16.01
N HIS A 20 -3.99 -1.49 -16.19
CA HIS A 20 -3.00 -1.58 -15.12
C HIS A 20 -3.21 -0.49 -14.06
N VAL A 21 -3.16 -0.86 -12.79
CA VAL A 21 -3.31 0.08 -11.68
C VAL A 21 -1.97 0.47 -11.08
N SER A 22 -1.72 1.78 -10.99
CA SER A 22 -0.56 2.34 -10.29
C SER A 22 -0.99 3.03 -8.98
N ALA A 23 -0.43 2.58 -7.87
CA ALA A 23 -0.74 3.09 -6.54
C ALA A 23 0.06 4.37 -6.25
N TYR A 24 -0.65 5.50 -6.21
CA TYR A 24 -0.12 6.75 -5.65
C TYR A 24 -0.25 6.77 -4.12
N SER A 25 0.73 7.39 -3.46
CA SER A 25 0.83 7.53 -2.00
C SER A 25 0.67 6.20 -1.24
N PRO A 26 1.43 5.15 -1.57
CA PRO A 26 1.27 3.81 -0.99
C PRO A 26 1.53 3.75 0.52
N LEU A 27 2.17 4.78 1.08
CA LEU A 27 2.47 4.91 2.51
C LEU A 27 1.55 5.90 3.25
N GLY A 28 0.54 6.50 2.59
CA GLY A 28 -0.34 7.49 3.21
C GLY A 28 0.13 8.94 3.07
N GLY A 29 1.06 9.21 2.15
CA GLY A 29 1.52 10.56 1.80
C GLY A 29 2.32 11.30 2.88
N PRO A 30 3.30 10.67 3.56
CA PRO A 30 4.12 11.34 4.57
C PRO A 30 4.81 12.60 4.01
N GLY A 31 4.90 13.66 4.80
CA GLY A 31 5.44 14.98 4.45
C GLY A 31 4.41 16.02 3.97
N ASN A 32 3.14 15.64 3.80
CA ASN A 32 2.07 16.54 3.33
C ASN A 32 1.16 17.02 4.47
N SER A 33 0.47 18.15 4.29
CA SER A 33 -0.51 18.66 5.27
C SER A 33 -1.69 17.73 5.53
N TRP A 34 -1.93 16.78 4.63
CA TRP A 34 -2.98 15.76 4.72
C TRP A 34 -2.40 14.36 4.95
N GLU A 35 -1.15 14.27 5.38
CA GLU A 35 -0.47 13.00 5.58
C GLU A 35 -1.16 12.11 6.62
N SER A 36 -0.93 10.81 6.49
CA SER A 36 -1.36 9.83 7.47
C SER A 36 -0.30 8.77 7.68
N THR A 37 0.21 8.65 8.90
CA THR A 37 1.12 7.57 9.30
C THR A 37 0.36 6.26 9.59
N LEU A 38 -0.97 6.23 9.45
CA LEU A 38 -1.81 5.09 9.81
C LEU A 38 -1.47 3.79 9.07
N VAL A 39 -0.74 3.86 7.95
CA VAL A 39 -0.22 2.68 7.25
C VAL A 39 1.02 2.13 7.98
N VAL A 40 2.05 2.94 8.19
CA VAL A 40 3.31 2.51 8.81
C VAL A 40 3.19 2.28 10.32
N ASP A 41 2.21 2.92 10.97
CA ASP A 41 1.93 2.77 12.39
C ASP A 41 0.99 1.62 12.72
N SER A 42 0.45 0.93 11.71
CA SER A 42 -0.41 -0.23 11.91
C SER A 42 0.32 -1.30 12.75
N PRO A 43 -0.26 -1.75 13.89
CA PRO A 43 0.35 -2.80 14.71
C PRO A 43 0.59 -4.10 13.95
N THR A 44 -0.34 -4.46 13.05
CA THR A 44 -0.19 -5.63 12.16
C THR A 44 1.00 -5.48 11.22
N ILE A 45 1.15 -4.32 10.58
CA ILE A 45 2.26 -4.06 9.66
C ILE A 45 3.59 -4.05 10.42
N ARG A 46 3.65 -3.41 11.60
CA ARG A 46 4.84 -3.41 12.47
C ARG A 46 5.23 -4.80 12.94
N SER A 47 4.25 -5.64 13.33
CA SER A 47 4.48 -7.03 13.73
C SER A 47 5.06 -7.86 12.57
N ILE A 48 4.49 -7.72 11.36
CA ILE A 48 5.02 -8.38 10.16
C ILE A 48 6.45 -7.89 9.85
N ALA A 49 6.68 -6.58 9.93
CA ALA A 49 7.97 -5.96 9.66
C ALA A 49 9.05 -6.50 10.61
N HIS A 50 8.76 -6.57 11.90
CA HIS A 50 9.63 -7.17 12.91
C HIS A 50 9.98 -8.63 12.58
N ASN A 51 8.96 -9.46 12.31
CA ASN A 51 9.15 -10.88 12.01
C ASN A 51 9.94 -11.13 10.70
N ARG A 52 9.91 -10.16 9.78
CA ARG A 52 10.58 -10.24 8.47
C ARG A 52 11.91 -9.48 8.42
N LYS A 53 12.37 -8.87 9.53
CA LYS A 53 13.54 -7.99 9.57
C LYS A 53 13.49 -6.90 8.48
N ALA A 54 12.30 -6.31 8.31
CA ALA A 54 12.00 -5.29 7.31
C ALA A 54 11.43 -4.04 7.98
N THR A 55 11.28 -2.94 7.23
CA THR A 55 10.58 -1.75 7.71
C THR A 55 9.06 -1.85 7.48
N PRO A 56 8.22 -1.16 8.27
CA PRO A 56 6.79 -1.08 8.01
C PRO A 56 6.45 -0.60 6.60
N ALA A 57 7.24 0.35 6.08
CA ALA A 57 7.12 0.84 4.71
C ALA A 57 7.38 -0.28 3.68
N GLN A 58 8.46 -1.05 3.84
CA GLN A 58 8.75 -2.19 2.95
C GLN A 58 7.62 -3.22 2.95
N VAL A 59 7.01 -3.49 4.11
CA VAL A 59 5.85 -4.39 4.19
C VAL A 59 4.65 -3.84 3.44
N ALA A 60 4.33 -2.55 3.60
CA ALA A 60 3.23 -1.91 2.88
C ALA A 60 3.47 -1.91 1.35
N LEU A 61 4.68 -1.61 0.91
CA LEU A 61 5.05 -1.65 -0.52
C LEU A 61 5.00 -3.08 -1.07
N ARG A 62 5.51 -4.07 -0.33
CA ARG A 62 5.44 -5.48 -0.74
C ARG A 62 3.99 -5.97 -0.82
N TRP A 63 3.12 -5.47 0.05
CA TRP A 63 1.69 -5.77 -0.01
C TRP A 63 1.07 -5.30 -1.32
N GLU A 64 1.34 -4.06 -1.74
CA GLU A 64 0.85 -3.53 -3.02
C GLU A 64 1.35 -4.33 -4.23
N LEU A 65 2.66 -4.62 -4.27
CA LEU A 65 3.24 -5.45 -5.34
C LEU A 65 2.58 -6.83 -5.43
N SER A 66 2.18 -7.42 -4.30
CA SER A 66 1.48 -8.71 -4.30
C SER A 66 0.08 -8.67 -4.92
N LYS A 67 -0.46 -7.47 -5.18
CA LYS A 67 -1.75 -7.26 -5.85
C LYS A 67 -1.62 -7.06 -7.36
N GLY A 68 -0.39 -7.07 -7.89
CA GLY A 68 -0.14 -6.80 -9.31
C GLY A 68 -0.14 -5.31 -9.66
N SER A 69 -0.22 -4.42 -8.66
CA SER A 69 -0.14 -2.97 -8.86
C SER A 69 1.32 -2.50 -8.95
N SER A 70 1.57 -1.45 -9.74
CA SER A 70 2.80 -0.65 -9.61
C SER A 70 2.62 0.41 -8.52
N MET A 71 3.70 1.10 -8.13
CA MET A 71 3.65 2.11 -7.08
C MET A 71 4.49 3.35 -7.46
N ILE A 72 4.04 4.50 -6.99
CA ILE A 72 4.79 5.76 -7.03
C ILE A 72 4.99 6.17 -5.57
N VAL A 73 6.25 6.14 -5.12
CA VAL A 73 6.67 6.42 -3.74
C VAL A 73 7.11 7.86 -3.62
#